data_AF-A0A2V5SB49-F1
#
_entry.id   AF-A0A2V5SB49-F1
#
_cell.length_a   1.000
_cell.length_b   1.000
_cell.length_c   1.000
_cell.angle_alpha   90.00
_cell.angle_beta   90.00
_cell.angle_gamma   90.00
#
_symmetry.space_group_name_H-M   'P 1'
#
loop_
_entity.id
_entity.type
_entity.pdbx_description
1 polymer ?
#
loop_
_entity_poly.entity_id
_entity_poly.type
_entity_poly.pdbx_seq_one_letter_code
_entity_poly.pdbx_strand_id
1 'polypeptide(L)'
;MAWHIPELTNPDVPALDLLSTILGDGRSSRLYRRVREEAGLAFGISAFSYTPGDPGLFGIDATVDPKKHEAAEELALRIVDEVKHAGVTAEELAKAKKITLSHHLGSLTTMRGQASDIGSNWLLTRNLNFSRDYLDAVQKLTLEDIKRVAATYLTENNLTVVSLNPKGSLAGKAEGAKAVAAGEIQKFELSNGLRLLVREDPRLPIVAMGAVFRGGLLAERKEPRRAQPSKSRTRSKPWAVPFRATPVTTASPCRSMSPSRT
;
A
#
# COMPACT_ATOMS: atom_id res chain seq x y z
N MET A 1 13.11 -16.25 2.87
CA MET A 1 12.98 -17.36 3.84
C MET A 1 11.55 -17.88 3.79
N ALA A 2 11.34 -19.18 3.99
CA ALA A 2 10.01 -19.79 3.91
C ALA A 2 9.87 -21.01 4.82
N TRP A 3 8.62 -21.31 5.19
CA TRP A 3 8.19 -22.46 5.99
C TRP A 3 7.10 -23.22 5.25
N HIS A 4 7.08 -24.55 5.37
CA HIS A 4 5.97 -25.34 4.85
C HIS A 4 4.72 -25.11 5.69
N ILE A 5 3.58 -24.95 5.02
CA ILE A 5 2.26 -24.81 5.63
C ILE A 5 1.29 -25.82 5.02
N PRO A 6 0.17 -26.14 5.68
CA PRO A 6 -0.79 -27.10 5.16
C PRO A 6 -1.47 -26.60 3.87
N GLU A 7 -2.23 -27.50 3.27
CA GLU A 7 -3.10 -27.26 2.12
C GLU A 7 -4.21 -26.23 2.41
N LEU A 8 -4.74 -25.60 1.35
CA LEU A 8 -5.74 -24.52 1.41
C LEU A 8 -6.96 -24.82 2.29
N THR A 9 -7.42 -26.07 2.34
CA THR A 9 -8.62 -26.49 3.08
C THR A 9 -8.40 -26.67 4.58
N ASN A 10 -7.16 -26.56 5.05
CA ASN A 10 -6.84 -26.70 6.47
C ASN A 10 -7.37 -25.50 7.29
N PRO A 11 -7.95 -25.72 8.49
CA PRO A 11 -8.52 -24.64 9.31
C PRO A 11 -7.50 -23.62 9.83
N ASP A 12 -6.20 -23.92 9.78
CA ASP A 12 -5.13 -23.02 10.20
C ASP A 12 -4.74 -22.00 9.12
N VAL A 13 -5.12 -22.24 7.85
CA VAL A 13 -4.75 -21.37 6.72
C VAL A 13 -5.27 -19.93 6.89
N PRO A 14 -6.53 -19.68 7.27
CA PRO A 14 -7.00 -18.32 7.55
C PRO A 14 -6.14 -17.57 8.58
N ALA A 15 -5.61 -18.26 9.59
CA ALA A 15 -4.75 -17.67 10.60
C ALA A 15 -3.34 -17.38 10.06
N LEU A 16 -2.80 -18.24 9.21
CA LEU A 16 -1.53 -18.02 8.51
C LEU A 16 -1.62 -16.85 7.52
N ASP A 17 -2.73 -16.71 6.80
CA ASP A 17 -2.94 -15.59 5.88
C ASP A 17 -3.02 -14.24 6.64
N LEU A 18 -3.76 -14.20 7.75
CA LEU A 18 -3.78 -13.02 8.61
C LEU A 18 -2.40 -12.72 9.20
N LEU A 19 -1.66 -13.74 9.63
CA LEU A 19 -0.30 -13.57 10.12
C LEU A 19 0.62 -12.96 9.06
N SER A 20 0.50 -13.39 7.80
CA SER A 20 1.27 -12.80 6.69
C SER A 20 0.91 -11.31 6.48
N THR A 21 -0.37 -10.98 6.61
CA THR A 21 -0.86 -9.59 6.50
C THR A 21 -0.30 -8.73 7.63
N ILE A 22 -0.30 -9.22 8.86
CA ILE A 22 0.24 -8.49 10.04
C ILE A 22 1.75 -8.27 9.90
N LEU A 23 2.48 -9.30 9.47
CA LEU A 23 3.93 -9.24 9.35
C LEU A 23 4.39 -8.39 8.17
N GLY A 24 3.72 -8.50 7.02
CA GLY A 24 4.25 -8.03 5.74
C GLY A 24 3.40 -7.04 4.96
N ASP A 25 2.10 -6.90 5.21
CA ASP A 25 1.23 -6.10 4.34
C ASP A 25 1.09 -4.64 4.79
N GLY A 26 1.42 -3.73 3.88
CA GLY A 26 1.37 -2.28 4.06
C GLY A 26 2.52 -1.71 4.89
N ARG A 27 2.59 -0.37 4.92
CA ARG A 27 3.70 0.37 5.56
C ARG A 27 3.74 0.27 7.08
N SER A 28 2.65 -0.13 7.71
CA SER A 28 2.60 -0.26 9.17
C SER A 28 2.87 -1.69 9.65
N SER A 29 3.14 -2.63 8.74
CA SER A 29 3.43 -4.01 9.12
C SER A 29 4.72 -4.10 9.91
N ARG A 30 4.85 -5.13 10.75
CA ARG A 30 6.00 -5.25 11.66
C ARG A 30 7.32 -5.30 10.90
N LEU A 31 7.38 -6.08 9.82
CA LEU A 31 8.60 -6.21 9.00
C LEU A 31 8.93 -4.90 8.29
N TYR A 32 7.95 -4.23 7.69
CA TYR A 32 8.18 -2.98 6.99
C TYR A 32 8.71 -1.90 7.94
N ARG A 33 8.05 -1.71 9.08
CA ARG A 33 8.46 -0.70 10.06
C ARG A 33 9.84 -0.98 10.61
N ARG A 34 10.08 -2.19 11.14
CA ARG A 34 11.32 -2.47 11.89
C ARG A 34 12.52 -2.71 10.99
N VAL A 35 12.36 -3.49 9.92
CA VAL A 35 13.49 -3.88 9.06
C VAL A 35 13.80 -2.80 8.03
N ARG A 36 12.77 -2.19 7.43
CA ARG A 36 12.95 -1.19 6.38
C ARG A 36 12.97 0.24 6.92
N GLU A 37 11.96 0.69 7.67
CA GLU A 37 11.88 2.10 8.09
C GLU A 37 12.87 2.44 9.22
N GLU A 38 12.88 1.66 10.29
CA GLU A 38 13.68 1.94 11.49
C GLU A 38 15.15 1.52 11.32
N ALA A 39 15.40 0.29 10.83
CA ALA A 39 16.76 -0.23 10.71
C ALA A 39 17.43 0.05 9.35
N GLY A 40 16.67 0.40 8.31
CA GLY A 40 17.23 0.67 6.97
C GLY A 40 18.01 -0.50 6.37
N LEU A 41 17.61 -1.73 6.70
CA LEU A 41 18.32 -2.95 6.30
C LEU A 41 17.85 -3.49 4.93
N ALA A 42 16.60 -3.25 4.58
CA ALA A 42 16.00 -3.71 3.33
C ALA A 42 15.44 -2.56 2.48
N PHE A 43 15.55 -2.68 1.17
CA PHE A 43 14.85 -1.82 0.20
C PHE A 43 13.34 -2.12 0.17
N GLY A 44 13.01 -3.39 0.34
CA GLY A 44 11.64 -3.91 0.44
C GLY A 44 11.66 -5.22 1.23
N ILE A 45 10.60 -5.44 1.99
CA ILE A 45 10.36 -6.68 2.74
C ILE A 45 8.85 -6.90 2.81
N SER A 46 8.42 -8.12 2.56
CA SER A 46 7.03 -8.55 2.63
C SER A 46 6.94 -9.97 3.18
N ALA A 47 5.74 -10.31 3.62
CA ALA A 47 5.37 -11.67 4.00
C ALA A 47 4.20 -12.10 3.14
N PHE A 48 4.14 -13.39 2.84
CA PHE A 48 3.08 -13.98 2.03
C PHE A 48 2.73 -15.37 2.56
N SER A 49 1.52 -15.78 2.26
CA SER A 49 1.03 -17.15 2.43
C SER A 49 0.61 -17.64 1.05
N TYR A 50 1.28 -18.68 0.57
CA TYR A 50 1.00 -19.32 -0.71
C TYR A 50 0.35 -20.66 -0.45
N THR A 51 -0.95 -20.75 -0.73
CA THR A 51 -1.80 -21.90 -0.37
C THR A 51 -2.45 -22.49 -1.63
N PRO A 52 -1.71 -23.32 -2.40
CA PRO A 52 -2.30 -24.07 -3.50
C PRO A 52 -3.26 -25.15 -2.95
N GLY A 53 -3.84 -25.96 -3.84
CA GLY A 53 -4.66 -27.11 -3.43
C GLY A 53 -3.87 -28.14 -2.61
N ASP A 54 -2.55 -28.20 -2.82
CA ASP A 54 -1.60 -29.01 -2.06
C ASP A 54 -0.94 -28.20 -0.93
N PRO A 55 -0.11 -28.81 -0.05
CA PRO A 55 0.64 -28.09 0.97
C PRO A 55 1.41 -26.89 0.40
N GLY A 56 1.32 -25.78 1.12
CA GLY A 56 1.77 -24.47 0.69
C GLY A 56 3.08 -23.99 1.34
N LEU A 57 3.35 -22.69 1.16
CA LEU A 57 4.49 -22.00 1.76
C LEU A 57 4.07 -20.70 2.44
N PHE A 58 4.48 -20.52 3.69
CA PHE A 58 4.51 -19.21 4.32
C PHE A 58 5.90 -18.63 4.10
N GLY A 59 6.01 -17.41 3.59
CA GLY A 59 7.28 -16.82 3.22
C GLY A 59 7.46 -15.39 3.69
N ILE A 60 8.71 -15.03 3.90
CA ILE A 60 9.17 -13.65 4.00
C ILE A 60 10.21 -13.45 2.90
N ASP A 61 9.95 -12.50 2.01
CA ASP A 61 10.85 -12.08 0.97
C ASP A 61 11.39 -10.67 1.27
N ALA A 62 12.67 -10.45 0.97
CA ALA A 62 13.30 -9.16 1.18
C ALA A 62 14.35 -8.89 0.10
N THR A 63 14.41 -7.64 -0.34
CA THR A 63 15.48 -7.13 -1.20
C THR A 63 16.41 -6.29 -0.35
N VAL A 64 17.65 -6.74 -0.19
CA VAL A 64 18.64 -6.17 0.73
C VAL A 64 19.94 -5.86 -0.01
N ASP A 65 20.75 -4.96 0.57
CA ASP A 65 22.15 -4.85 0.18
C ASP A 65 22.88 -6.14 0.62
N PRO A 66 23.73 -6.76 -0.21
CA PRO A 66 24.44 -7.99 0.16
C PRO A 66 25.19 -7.89 1.49
N LYS A 67 25.73 -6.70 1.82
CA LYS A 67 26.46 -6.44 3.07
C LYS A 67 25.56 -6.43 4.31
N LYS A 68 24.25 -6.25 4.13
CA LYS A 68 23.25 -6.15 5.21
C LYS A 68 22.39 -7.42 5.33
N HIS A 69 22.65 -8.44 4.52
CA HIS A 69 21.75 -9.60 4.42
C HIS A 69 21.61 -10.34 5.76
N GLU A 70 22.71 -10.65 6.44
CA GLU A 70 22.69 -11.36 7.73
C GLU A 70 21.90 -10.59 8.79
N ALA A 71 22.16 -9.27 8.89
CA ALA A 71 21.46 -8.42 9.84
C ALA A 71 19.95 -8.31 9.54
N ALA A 72 19.57 -8.26 8.25
CA ALA A 72 18.17 -8.22 7.85
C ALA A 72 17.46 -9.54 8.15
N GLU A 73 18.13 -10.66 7.88
CA GLU A 73 17.65 -12.01 8.16
C GLU A 73 17.45 -12.22 9.67
N GLU A 74 18.45 -11.91 10.48
CA GLU A 74 18.40 -12.05 11.93
C GLU A 74 17.26 -11.21 12.53
N LEU A 75 17.10 -9.97 12.08
CA LEU A 75 16.01 -9.11 12.55
C LEU A 75 14.63 -9.63 12.13
N ALA A 76 14.49 -10.14 10.90
CA ALA A 76 13.24 -10.74 10.43
C ALA A 76 12.86 -11.97 11.27
N LEU A 77 13.83 -12.87 11.54
CA LEU A 77 13.62 -14.04 12.38
C LEU A 77 13.30 -13.66 13.83
N ARG A 78 13.94 -12.62 14.37
CA ARG A 78 13.62 -12.09 15.71
C ARG A 78 12.18 -11.60 15.79
N ILE A 79 11.69 -10.89 14.77
CA ILE A 79 10.29 -10.44 14.71
C ILE A 79 9.33 -11.63 14.67
N VAL A 80 9.65 -12.67 13.90
CA VAL A 80 8.87 -13.91 13.88
C VAL A 80 8.84 -14.56 15.26
N ASP A 81 9.98 -14.61 15.95
CA ASP A 81 10.09 -15.19 17.28
C ASP A 81 9.33 -14.39 18.35
N GLU A 82 9.35 -13.06 18.27
CA GLU A 82 8.50 -12.22 19.11
C GLU A 82 7.01 -12.51 18.90
N VAL A 83 6.55 -12.73 17.66
CA VAL A 83 5.14 -13.10 17.40
C VAL A 83 4.82 -14.47 17.99
N LYS A 84 5.74 -15.44 17.91
CA LYS A 84 5.56 -16.76 18.52
C LYS A 84 5.38 -16.68 20.04
N HIS A 85 6.16 -15.83 20.72
CA HIS A 85 6.17 -15.75 22.17
C HIS A 85 5.15 -14.75 22.73
N ALA A 86 5.15 -13.51 22.23
CA ALA A 86 4.31 -12.42 22.72
C ALA A 86 2.98 -12.29 21.97
N GLY A 87 2.85 -12.90 20.79
CA GLY A 87 1.66 -12.77 19.95
C GLY A 87 1.57 -11.43 19.21
N VAL A 88 0.35 -11.13 18.76
CA VAL A 88 -0.02 -9.90 18.06
C VAL A 88 -0.96 -9.05 18.91
N THR A 89 -1.08 -7.76 18.62
CA THR A 89 -2.03 -6.89 19.33
C THR A 89 -3.43 -7.00 18.74
N ALA A 90 -4.45 -6.60 19.50
CA ALA A 90 -5.83 -6.55 19.04
C ALA A 90 -6.01 -5.63 17.82
N GLU A 91 -5.27 -4.52 17.78
CA GLU A 91 -5.30 -3.56 16.68
C GLU A 91 -4.68 -4.13 15.40
N GLU A 92 -3.58 -4.87 15.51
CA GLU A 92 -2.96 -5.56 14.38
C GLU A 92 -3.91 -6.60 13.79
N LEU A 93 -4.54 -7.43 14.64
CA LEU A 93 -5.50 -8.43 14.20
C LEU A 93 -6.74 -7.78 13.54
N ALA A 94 -7.32 -6.76 14.18
CA ALA A 94 -8.48 -6.06 13.64
C ALA A 94 -8.17 -5.40 12.29
N LYS A 95 -6.97 -4.81 12.17
CA LYS A 95 -6.49 -4.23 10.93
C LYS A 95 -6.34 -5.28 9.83
N ALA A 96 -5.70 -6.41 10.14
CA ALA A 96 -5.49 -7.48 9.16
C ALA A 96 -6.82 -8.03 8.64
N LYS A 97 -7.78 -8.32 9.53
CA LYS A 97 -9.15 -8.73 9.14
C LYS A 97 -9.81 -7.73 8.18
N LYS A 98 -9.66 -6.42 8.45
CA LYS A 98 -10.21 -5.37 7.60
C LYS A 98 -9.54 -5.32 6.22
N ILE A 99 -8.21 -5.48 6.16
CA ILE A 99 -7.46 -5.52 4.91
C ILE A 99 -7.90 -6.71 4.07
N THR A 100 -7.95 -7.92 4.64
CA THR A 100 -8.40 -9.14 3.96
C THR A 100 -9.81 -8.98 3.40
N LEU A 101 -10.75 -8.46 4.19
CA LEU A 101 -12.12 -8.20 3.73
C LEU A 101 -12.16 -7.16 2.60
N SER A 102 -11.38 -6.08 2.69
CA SER A 102 -11.33 -5.03 1.66
C SER A 102 -10.78 -5.56 0.34
N HIS A 103 -9.71 -6.37 0.38
CA HIS A 103 -9.13 -7.00 -0.80
C HIS A 103 -10.12 -7.93 -1.48
N HIS A 104 -10.82 -8.77 -0.70
CA HIS A 104 -11.82 -9.68 -1.24
C HIS A 104 -13.01 -8.94 -1.86
N LEU A 105 -13.57 -7.94 -1.18
CA LEU A 105 -14.65 -7.15 -1.75
C LEU A 105 -14.21 -6.44 -3.03
N GLY A 106 -12.98 -5.92 -3.05
CA GLY A 106 -12.37 -5.31 -4.22
C GLY A 106 -12.31 -6.24 -5.43
N SER A 107 -11.93 -7.51 -5.23
CA SER A 107 -11.86 -8.49 -6.33
C SER A 107 -13.26 -8.78 -6.91
N LEU A 108 -14.29 -8.85 -6.07
CA LEU A 108 -15.67 -9.11 -6.48
C LEU A 108 -16.37 -7.95 -7.20
N THR A 109 -15.77 -6.75 -7.26
CA THR A 109 -16.36 -5.59 -7.95
C THR A 109 -16.45 -5.76 -9.48
N THR A 110 -15.72 -6.73 -10.05
CA THR A 110 -15.67 -6.96 -11.49
C THR A 110 -16.29 -8.31 -11.86
N MET A 111 -16.95 -8.39 -13.02
CA MET A 111 -17.47 -9.66 -13.57
C MET A 111 -16.37 -10.73 -13.68
N ARG A 112 -15.16 -10.33 -14.08
CA ARG A 112 -14.00 -11.21 -14.15
C ARG A 112 -13.65 -11.75 -12.76
N GLY A 113 -13.57 -10.89 -11.75
CA GLY A 113 -13.23 -11.29 -10.39
C GLY A 113 -14.26 -12.23 -9.78
N GLN A 114 -15.56 -11.98 -9.99
CA GLN A 114 -16.62 -12.90 -9.56
C GLN A 114 -16.51 -14.28 -10.25
N ALA A 115 -16.30 -14.30 -11.57
CA ALA A 115 -16.13 -15.55 -12.30
C ALA A 115 -14.86 -16.31 -11.86
N SER A 116 -13.76 -15.59 -11.62
CA SER A 116 -12.50 -16.15 -11.11
C SER A 116 -12.65 -16.71 -9.70
N ASP A 117 -13.37 -16.02 -8.82
CA ASP A 117 -13.64 -16.46 -7.45
C ASP A 117 -14.41 -17.80 -7.45
N ILE A 118 -15.57 -17.84 -8.12
CA ILE A 118 -16.41 -19.04 -8.22
C ILE A 118 -15.64 -20.21 -8.88
N GLY A 119 -14.92 -19.91 -9.97
CA GLY A 119 -14.15 -20.92 -10.70
C GLY A 119 -13.01 -21.51 -9.87
N SER A 120 -12.26 -20.67 -9.15
CA SER A 120 -11.15 -21.12 -8.31
C SER A 120 -11.65 -21.89 -7.09
N ASN A 121 -12.74 -21.42 -6.47
CA ASN A 121 -13.41 -22.10 -5.37
C ASN A 121 -13.82 -23.53 -5.74
N TRP A 122 -14.49 -23.70 -6.89
CA TRP A 122 -14.87 -25.03 -7.38
C TRP A 122 -13.66 -25.90 -7.73
N LEU A 123 -12.65 -25.32 -8.40
CA LEU A 123 -11.47 -26.07 -8.85
C LEU A 123 -10.65 -26.60 -7.68
N LEU A 124 -10.38 -25.76 -6.69
CA LEU A 124 -9.44 -26.04 -5.60
C LEU A 124 -10.11 -26.75 -4.41
N THR A 125 -11.37 -26.45 -4.11
CA THR A 125 -12.01 -26.88 -2.86
C THR A 125 -13.30 -27.67 -3.06
N ARG A 126 -13.80 -27.75 -4.30
CA ARG A 126 -15.12 -28.35 -4.63
C ARG A 126 -16.29 -27.71 -3.86
N ASN A 127 -16.11 -26.49 -3.38
CA ASN A 127 -17.12 -25.72 -2.66
C ASN A 127 -17.27 -24.33 -3.31
N LEU A 128 -18.42 -24.04 -3.92
CA LEU A 128 -18.69 -22.75 -4.55
C LEU A 128 -18.73 -21.58 -3.56
N ASN A 129 -19.05 -21.85 -2.28
CA ASN A 129 -19.16 -20.85 -1.22
C ASN A 129 -17.86 -20.69 -0.41
N PHE A 130 -16.76 -21.32 -0.82
CA PHE A 130 -15.53 -21.37 -0.04
C PHE A 130 -15.04 -19.99 0.40
N SER A 131 -15.05 -18.99 -0.49
CA SER A 131 -14.63 -17.61 -0.13
C SER A 131 -15.45 -17.01 1.01
N ARG A 132 -16.76 -17.30 1.05
CA ARG A 132 -17.63 -16.83 2.14
C ARG A 132 -17.30 -17.56 3.44
N ASP A 133 -17.19 -18.89 3.39
CA ASP A 133 -16.87 -19.71 4.55
C ASP A 133 -15.49 -19.34 5.14
N TYR A 134 -14.52 -19.07 4.27
CA TYR A 134 -13.19 -18.58 4.59
C TYR A 134 -13.26 -17.22 5.30
N LEU A 135 -14.02 -16.25 4.78
CA LEU A 135 -14.17 -14.96 5.44
C LEU A 135 -14.84 -15.07 6.81
N ASP A 136 -15.84 -15.94 6.93
CA ASP A 136 -16.48 -16.21 8.23
C ASP A 136 -15.50 -16.83 9.22
N ALA A 137 -14.60 -17.70 8.76
CA ALA A 137 -13.51 -18.24 9.58
C ALA A 137 -12.53 -17.13 10.01
N VAL A 138 -12.10 -16.28 9.07
CA VAL A 138 -11.22 -15.12 9.34
C VAL A 138 -11.82 -14.21 10.43
N GLN A 139 -13.12 -13.94 10.39
CA GLN A 139 -13.77 -13.09 11.40
C GLN A 139 -13.76 -13.71 12.80
N LYS A 140 -13.83 -15.04 12.91
CA LYS A 140 -13.86 -15.76 14.19
C LYS A 140 -12.49 -15.93 14.86
N LEU A 141 -11.40 -15.73 14.12
CA LEU A 141 -10.03 -15.91 14.65
C LEU A 141 -9.73 -15.00 15.84
N THR A 142 -9.01 -15.56 16.80
CA THR A 142 -8.56 -14.89 18.02
C THR A 142 -7.05 -14.62 18.00
N LEU A 143 -6.55 -13.85 18.97
CA LEU A 143 -5.11 -13.60 19.13
C LEU A 143 -4.34 -14.89 19.42
N GLU A 144 -4.94 -15.79 20.20
CA GLU A 144 -4.34 -17.08 20.54
C GLU A 144 -4.23 -18.00 19.32
N ASP A 145 -5.18 -17.94 18.38
CA ASP A 145 -5.08 -18.69 17.13
C ASP A 145 -3.86 -18.26 16.32
N ILE A 146 -3.62 -16.95 16.19
CA ILE A 146 -2.45 -16.39 15.50
C ILE A 146 -1.15 -16.83 16.18
N LYS A 147 -1.10 -16.73 17.50
CA LYS A 147 0.07 -17.14 18.29
C LYS A 147 0.34 -18.64 18.15
N ARG A 148 -0.71 -19.47 18.21
CA ARG A 148 -0.62 -20.92 18.06
C ARG A 148 -0.08 -21.30 16.68
N VAL A 149 -0.62 -20.75 15.59
CA VAL A 149 -0.14 -21.10 14.24
C VAL A 149 1.29 -20.62 14.00
N ALA A 150 1.66 -19.44 14.51
CA ALA A 150 3.05 -18.97 14.46
C ALA A 150 3.99 -19.96 15.15
N ALA A 151 3.63 -20.42 16.37
CA ALA A 151 4.43 -21.38 17.13
C ALA A 151 4.47 -22.78 16.48
N THR A 152 3.38 -23.18 15.80
CA THR A 152 3.25 -24.50 15.17
C THR A 152 4.08 -24.59 13.88
N TYR A 153 3.98 -23.60 13.00
CA TYR A 153 4.53 -23.70 11.65
C TYR A 153 5.86 -22.96 11.46
N LEU A 154 6.08 -21.81 12.14
CA LEU A 154 7.27 -20.97 11.96
C LEU A 154 8.42 -21.43 12.86
N THR A 155 8.80 -22.70 12.75
CA THR A 155 9.87 -23.32 13.53
C THR A 155 11.19 -23.36 12.73
N GLU A 156 12.31 -23.46 13.44
CA GLU A 156 13.64 -23.55 12.81
C GLU A 156 13.78 -24.81 11.96
N ASN A 157 13.26 -25.95 12.43
CA ASN A 157 13.30 -27.22 11.69
C ASN A 157 12.46 -27.20 10.41
N ASN A 158 11.51 -26.27 10.29
CA ASN A 158 10.67 -26.09 9.12
C ASN A 158 11.12 -24.89 8.26
N LEU A 159 12.22 -24.22 8.62
CA LEU A 159 12.71 -23.03 7.95
C LEU A 159 13.65 -23.40 6.80
N THR A 160 13.38 -22.82 5.63
CA THR A 160 14.30 -22.82 4.49
C THR A 160 14.67 -21.39 4.14
N VAL A 161 15.97 -21.10 4.13
CA VAL A 161 16.52 -19.79 3.73
C VAL A 161 17.22 -19.93 2.39
N VAL A 162 16.85 -19.06 1.45
CA VAL A 162 17.49 -18.94 0.15
C VAL A 162 17.88 -17.49 -0.05
N SER A 163 19.12 -17.26 -0.45
CA SER A 163 19.67 -15.94 -0.74
C SER A 163 20.27 -15.94 -2.13
N LEU A 164 19.81 -15.03 -2.99
CA LEU A 164 20.32 -14.89 -4.36
C LEU A 164 21.19 -13.64 -4.43
N ASN A 165 22.48 -13.86 -4.60
CA ASN A 165 23.50 -12.82 -4.54
C ASN A 165 24.19 -12.66 -5.90
N PRO A 166 24.55 -11.42 -6.30
CA PRO A 166 25.40 -11.21 -7.46
C PRO A 166 26.69 -12.04 -7.36
N LYS A 167 27.16 -12.60 -8.47
CA LYS A 167 28.39 -13.42 -8.49
C LYS A 167 29.54 -12.66 -7.81
N GLY A 168 30.19 -13.29 -6.83
CA GLY A 168 31.32 -12.72 -6.09
C GLY A 168 30.97 -11.81 -4.91
N SER A 169 29.69 -11.48 -4.69
CA SER A 169 29.31 -10.54 -3.61
C SER A 169 29.36 -11.10 -2.19
N LEU A 170 29.41 -12.44 -2.04
CA LEU A 170 29.60 -13.10 -0.74
C LEU A 170 31.08 -13.39 -0.41
N ALA A 171 32.02 -12.94 -1.25
CA ALA A 171 33.45 -13.03 -1.00
C ALA A 171 34.07 -11.63 -1.07
N GLY A 172 34.12 -10.92 0.06
CA GLY A 172 34.87 -9.67 0.15
C GLY A 172 34.44 -8.74 1.28
N LYS A 173 35.32 -8.60 2.28
CA LYS A 173 35.32 -7.44 3.19
C LYS A 173 35.28 -6.15 2.37
N ALA A 174 34.51 -5.19 2.89
CA ALA A 174 34.24 -3.87 2.36
C ALA A 174 35.24 -3.32 1.33
N GLU A 175 34.84 -3.33 0.06
CA GLU A 175 35.23 -2.28 -0.88
C GLU A 175 34.13 -1.24 -0.95
N GLY A 176 34.52 0.03 -0.82
CA GLY A 176 33.66 1.18 -0.99
C GLY A 176 33.12 1.19 -2.42
N ALA A 177 31.80 1.26 -2.56
CA ALA A 177 31.17 1.32 -3.86
C ALA A 177 31.63 2.60 -4.59
N LYS A 178 32.36 2.44 -5.70
CA LYS A 178 32.44 3.49 -6.71
C LYS A 178 31.07 3.63 -7.35
N ALA A 179 30.61 4.87 -7.50
CA ALA A 179 29.41 5.21 -8.23
C ALA A 179 29.47 4.58 -9.63
N VAL A 180 28.43 3.84 -9.99
CA VAL A 180 28.20 3.42 -11.38
C VAL A 180 28.00 4.71 -12.17
N ALA A 181 28.85 4.94 -13.17
CA ALA A 181 28.72 6.09 -14.05
C ALA A 181 27.34 6.03 -14.73
N ALA A 182 26.44 6.91 -14.31
CA ALA A 182 25.21 7.16 -15.02
C ALA A 182 25.59 7.63 -16.44
N GLY A 183 25.00 7.04 -17.46
CA GLY A 183 25.11 7.56 -18.82
C GLY A 183 24.77 9.06 -18.85
N GLU A 184 25.41 9.79 -19.75
CA GLU A 184 25.28 11.24 -19.83
C GLU A 184 23.81 11.63 -20.05
N ILE A 185 23.28 12.49 -19.16
CA ILE A 185 21.90 12.96 -19.26
C ILE A 185 21.86 14.06 -20.33
N GLN A 186 21.16 13.79 -21.42
CA GLN A 186 20.91 14.79 -22.45
C GLN A 186 19.72 15.66 -22.02
N LYS A 187 19.91 16.98 -22.05
CA LYS A 187 18.86 17.95 -21.71
C LYS A 187 18.33 18.62 -22.98
N PHE A 188 17.02 18.54 -23.15
CA PHE A 188 16.29 19.24 -24.21
C PHE A 188 15.35 20.28 -23.60
N GLU A 189 15.25 21.45 -24.24
CA GLU A 189 14.23 22.45 -23.93
C GLU A 189 13.16 22.41 -25.03
N LEU A 190 11.93 22.14 -24.63
CA LEU A 190 10.78 22.07 -25.52
C LEU A 190 10.26 23.49 -25.80
N SER A 191 9.56 23.66 -26.92
CA SER A 191 9.01 24.96 -27.35
C SER A 191 8.04 25.60 -26.35
N ASN A 192 7.48 24.81 -25.43
CA ASN A 192 6.61 25.27 -24.35
C ASN A 192 7.36 25.58 -23.03
N GLY A 193 8.69 25.60 -23.05
CA GLY A 193 9.54 25.92 -21.89
C GLY A 193 9.73 24.77 -20.89
N LEU A 194 9.20 23.57 -21.17
CA LEU A 194 9.46 22.39 -20.36
C LEU A 194 10.86 21.82 -20.66
N ARG A 195 11.49 21.27 -19.61
CA ARG A 195 12.79 20.61 -19.70
C ARG A 195 12.59 19.10 -19.77
N LEU A 196 13.07 18.48 -20.83
CA LEU A 196 13.10 17.04 -21.01
C LEU A 196 14.53 16.55 -20.75
N LEU A 197 14.67 15.56 -19.87
CA LEU A 197 15.94 14.89 -19.59
C LEU A 197 15.84 13.47 -20.16
N VAL A 198 16.73 13.13 -21.08
CA VAL A 198 16.78 11.81 -21.71
C VAL A 198 18.09 11.14 -21.33
N ARG A 199 17.99 9.87 -20.95
CA ARG A 199 19.14 9.00 -20.72
C ARG A 199 18.87 7.69 -21.42
N GLU A 200 19.63 7.40 -22.45
CA GLU A 200 19.52 6.16 -23.20
C GLU A 200 20.29 5.04 -22.49
N ASP A 201 19.68 3.86 -22.39
CA ASP A 201 20.33 2.64 -21.92
C ASP A 201 20.05 1.52 -22.93
N PRO A 202 21.02 1.15 -23.79
CA PRO A 202 20.79 0.19 -24.88
C PRO A 202 20.63 -1.26 -24.39
N ARG A 203 20.79 -1.52 -23.09
CA ARG A 203 20.71 -2.87 -22.51
C ARG A 203 19.26 -3.36 -22.30
N LEU A 204 18.28 -2.46 -22.35
CA LEU A 204 16.88 -2.77 -22.06
C LEU A 204 15.98 -2.23 -23.17
N PRO A 205 15.13 -3.06 -23.80
CA PRO A 205 14.17 -2.61 -24.82
C PRO A 205 12.92 -1.99 -24.16
N ILE A 206 13.10 -1.07 -23.22
CA ILE A 206 12.02 -0.46 -22.43
C ILE A 206 12.17 1.06 -22.41
N VAL A 207 11.06 1.78 -22.53
CA VAL A 207 10.99 3.24 -22.34
C VAL A 207 10.22 3.53 -21.05
N ALA A 208 10.81 4.35 -20.17
CA ALA A 208 10.15 4.86 -18.95
C ALA A 208 10.11 6.38 -18.97
N MET A 209 8.96 6.97 -18.62
CA MET A 209 8.76 8.42 -18.59
C MET A 209 8.20 8.85 -17.24
N GLY A 210 8.74 9.94 -16.69
CA GLY A 210 8.26 10.58 -15.46
C GLY A 210 8.17 12.09 -15.63
N ALA A 211 7.10 12.69 -15.09
CA ALA A 211 6.90 14.13 -15.10
C ALA A 211 6.98 14.68 -13.67
N VAL A 212 7.76 15.75 -13.49
CA VAL A 212 7.90 16.43 -12.20
C VAL A 212 7.39 17.86 -12.33
N PHE A 213 6.47 18.25 -11.46
CA PHE A 213 5.92 19.60 -11.38
C PHE A 213 6.32 20.24 -10.05
N ARG A 214 6.56 21.54 -10.05
CA ARG A 214 6.73 22.29 -8.79
C ARG A 214 5.39 22.37 -8.07
N GLY A 215 5.34 21.98 -6.80
CA GLY A 215 4.13 22.04 -5.96
C GLY A 215 4.46 22.22 -4.48
N GLY A 216 3.47 22.61 -3.67
CA GLY A 216 3.62 22.85 -2.23
C GLY A 216 4.29 24.18 -1.87
N LEU A 217 4.86 24.27 -0.66
CA LEU A 217 5.55 25.45 -0.11
C LEU A 217 6.69 25.99 -1.00
N LEU A 218 7.25 25.17 -1.90
CA LEU A 218 8.27 25.57 -2.89
C LEU A 218 7.68 26.34 -4.09
N ALA A 219 6.36 26.26 -4.30
CA ALA A 219 5.62 27.02 -5.31
C ALA A 219 4.91 28.26 -4.71
N GLU A 220 4.81 28.36 -3.38
CA GLU A 220 4.27 29.52 -2.70
C GLU A 220 5.30 30.66 -2.64
N ARG A 221 4.92 31.84 -3.14
CA ARG A 221 5.67 33.08 -2.87
C ARG A 221 5.33 33.59 -1.47
N LYS A 222 6.36 34.05 -0.73
CA LYS A 222 6.20 34.73 0.56
C LYS A 222 5.51 36.09 0.37
N GLU A 223 4.18 36.12 0.44
CA GLU A 223 3.40 37.34 0.63
C GLU A 223 2.88 37.36 2.09
N PRO A 224 2.92 38.49 2.83
CA PRO A 224 2.51 38.52 4.22
C PRO A 224 1.00 38.30 4.34
N ARG A 225 0.58 37.31 5.12
CA ARG A 225 -0.84 37.02 5.39
C ARG A 225 -1.57 38.24 5.97
N ARG A 226 -2.41 38.89 5.17
CA ARG A 226 -3.63 39.54 5.67
C ARG A 226 -4.80 38.57 5.49
N ALA A 227 -5.49 38.29 6.58
CA ALA A 227 -6.64 37.41 6.62
C ALA A 227 -7.73 37.85 5.62
N GLN A 228 -8.06 36.98 4.67
CA GLN A 228 -9.38 36.93 4.05
C GLN A 228 -9.84 35.47 3.94
N PRO A 229 -11.11 35.19 4.25
CA PRO A 229 -11.60 33.84 4.49
C PRO A 229 -11.81 33.05 3.20
N SER A 230 -11.69 31.73 3.34
CA SER A 230 -11.86 30.70 2.32
C SER A 230 -12.98 31.00 1.31
N LYS A 231 -12.62 31.06 0.02
CA LYS A 231 -13.58 30.90 -1.07
C LYS A 231 -13.00 30.02 -2.18
N SER A 232 -12.99 28.72 -1.94
CA SER A 232 -13.17 27.71 -3.00
C SER A 232 -14.54 27.07 -2.82
N ARG A 233 -15.59 27.88 -3.06
CA ARG A 233 -16.94 27.37 -3.24
C ARG A 233 -17.26 27.58 -4.71
N THR A 234 -17.19 26.47 -5.44
CA THR A 234 -17.57 26.31 -6.84
C THR A 234 -18.92 26.98 -7.09
N ARG A 235 -18.98 27.97 -8.00
CA ARG A 235 -20.22 28.36 -8.66
C ARG A 235 -19.93 29.08 -9.96
N SER A 236 -20.38 28.45 -11.03
CA SER A 236 -20.58 28.95 -12.39
C SER A 236 -21.13 30.39 -12.41
N LYS A 237 -20.51 31.24 -13.22
CA LYS A 237 -21.13 32.47 -13.76
C LYS A 237 -22.10 32.06 -14.89
N PRO A 238 -23.21 32.78 -15.13
CA PRO A 238 -23.11 33.98 -15.97
C PRO A 238 -24.09 35.13 -15.68
N TRP A 239 -23.75 36.28 -16.29
CA TRP A 239 -24.63 37.31 -16.89
C TRP A 239 -24.85 38.67 -16.20
N ALA A 240 -24.65 39.68 -17.05
CA ALA A 240 -24.98 41.13 -17.12
C ALA A 240 -24.93 42.10 -15.94
N VAL A 241 -24.23 43.21 -16.25
CA VAL A 241 -24.31 44.61 -15.78
C VAL A 241 -25.76 45.13 -15.79
N PRO A 242 -26.15 46.14 -14.96
CA PRO A 242 -25.96 47.53 -15.38
C PRO A 242 -25.82 48.60 -14.25
N PHE A 243 -25.30 49.76 -14.68
CA PHE A 243 -25.61 51.16 -14.28
C PHE A 243 -25.63 51.63 -12.81
N ARG A 244 -24.84 52.70 -12.57
CA ARG A 244 -24.86 53.59 -11.41
C ARG A 244 -26.07 54.53 -11.43
N ALA A 245 -26.69 54.74 -10.28
CA ALA A 245 -27.38 55.99 -9.95
C ALA A 245 -27.24 56.26 -8.44
N THR A 246 -26.75 57.44 -8.08
CA THR A 246 -26.64 57.96 -6.70
C THR A 246 -27.98 58.54 -6.21
N PRO A 247 -28.23 58.62 -4.89
CA PRO A 247 -29.54 58.94 -4.32
C PRO A 247 -29.72 60.44 -4.00
N VAL A 248 -30.96 60.94 -4.12
CA VAL A 248 -31.43 62.18 -3.45
C VAL A 248 -32.86 61.98 -2.94
N THR A 249 -32.96 61.93 -1.61
CA THR A 249 -33.87 62.63 -0.67
C THR A 249 -35.39 62.79 -0.92
N THR A 250 -36.13 62.48 0.17
CA THR A 250 -37.40 63.04 0.72
C THR A 250 -38.81 62.53 0.34
N ALA A 251 -39.58 62.35 1.44
CA ALA A 251 -41.03 62.53 1.66
C ALA A 251 -41.99 61.30 1.60
N SER A 252 -42.61 61.04 2.75
CA SER A 252 -43.79 60.18 3.03
C SER A 252 -45.12 60.83 2.55
N PRO A 253 -46.33 60.31 2.88
CA PRO A 253 -46.87 58.95 3.02
C PRO A 253 -48.18 58.75 2.19
N CYS A 254 -48.83 57.58 2.33
CA CYS A 254 -50.31 57.39 2.51
C CYS A 254 -51.05 56.46 1.52
N ARG A 255 -51.81 55.54 2.14
CA ARG A 255 -53.13 54.96 1.77
C ARG A 255 -53.31 53.92 0.64
N SER A 256 -53.68 52.73 1.12
CA SER A 256 -54.97 52.03 0.89
C SER A 256 -55.21 51.14 -0.35
N MET A 257 -55.89 50.03 -0.03
CA MET A 257 -56.82 49.20 -0.81
C MET A 257 -56.30 47.94 -1.53
N SER A 258 -56.68 46.82 -0.89
CA SER A 258 -57.01 45.47 -1.36
C SER A 258 -58.02 45.41 -2.53
N PRO A 259 -58.60 44.23 -2.88
CA PRO A 259 -58.03 43.06 -3.57
C PRO A 259 -58.92 42.59 -4.76
N SER A 260 -58.50 41.62 -5.58
CA SER A 260 -59.39 40.63 -6.25
C SER A 260 -58.57 39.76 -7.22
N ARG A 261 -58.58 38.42 -7.06
CA ARG A 261 -59.35 37.42 -7.87
C ARG A 261 -59.02 37.49 -9.36
N THR A 262 -58.66 36.41 -10.05
CA THR A 262 -59.18 35.03 -9.99
C THR A 262 -58.12 34.08 -10.53
#